data_AF-X1UUN3-F1
#
_entry.id   AF-X1UUN3-F1
#
_cell.length_a   1.000
_cell.length_b   1.000
_cell.length_c   1.000
_cell.angle_alpha   90.00
_cell.angle_beta   90.00
_cell.angle_gamma   90.00
#
_symmetry.space_group_name_H-M   'P 1'
#
loop_
_entity.id
_entity.type
_entity.pdbx_description
1 polymer ?
#
loop_
_entity_poly.entity_id
_entity_poly.type
_entity_poly.pdbx_seq_one_letter_code
_entity_poly.pdbx_strand_id
1 'polypeptide(L)'
;GKEELSLRHLKAIRDDWAFLTWWKMPPIKQEDLEYLKGVFVDLGPQDKRIISKLYDLLKNIEIVSCILRFIDPQNYGILSPPVENILNVKGKHQIEKYTNYLEDLKELKEEYNFERIADVDMALWALANIMNYSELKHHPTYSSIYNEYEQTANPVKKIMARNSLEQIKEEKPLYKAELFFDSDFVTAGLIAGRVLDLFVKELCDENGIKRIERTKKKDYRYLSIPELAEKAN
;
A
#
# COMPACT_ATOMS: atom_id res chain seq x y z
N GLY A 1 13.07 -22.33 -3.87
CA GLY A 1 13.28 -23.75 -3.54
C GLY A 1 13.24 -24.59 -4.81
N LYS A 2 13.93 -25.74 -4.87
CA LYS A 2 13.95 -26.66 -6.03
C LYS A 2 12.88 -27.77 -5.96
N GLU A 3 12.07 -27.81 -4.90
CA GLU A 3 11.01 -28.82 -4.74
C GLU A 3 9.66 -28.33 -5.28
N GLU A 4 8.93 -29.23 -5.94
CA GLU A 4 7.58 -28.97 -6.44
C GLU A 4 6.58 -28.81 -5.29
N LEU A 5 5.61 -27.92 -5.43
CA LEU A 5 4.50 -27.79 -4.49
C LEU A 5 3.72 -29.11 -4.43
N SER A 6 3.48 -29.64 -3.23
CA SER A 6 2.81 -30.92 -3.03
C SER A 6 1.77 -30.83 -1.92
N LEU A 7 0.89 -31.83 -1.81
CA LEU A 7 -0.05 -31.93 -0.70
C LEU A 7 0.66 -31.96 0.66
N ARG A 8 1.92 -32.39 0.75
CA ARG A 8 2.69 -32.34 2.00
C ARG A 8 2.96 -30.90 2.43
N HIS A 9 3.32 -30.02 1.50
CA HIS A 9 3.54 -28.60 1.78
C HIS A 9 2.23 -27.92 2.21
N LEU A 10 1.13 -28.20 1.52
CA LEU A 10 -0.18 -27.67 1.90
C LEU A 10 -0.65 -28.19 3.26
N LYS A 11 -0.39 -29.46 3.58
CA LYS A 11 -0.65 -30.02 4.92
C LYS A 11 0.22 -29.36 5.98
N ALA A 12 1.51 -29.13 5.71
CA ALA A 12 2.39 -28.43 6.65
C ALA A 12 1.89 -27.01 6.96
N ILE A 13 1.46 -26.27 5.94
CA ILE A 13 0.84 -24.94 6.14
C ILE A 13 -0.48 -25.08 6.93
N ARG A 14 -1.34 -26.02 6.55
CA ARG A 14 -2.63 -26.24 7.21
C ARG A 14 -2.48 -26.66 8.68
N ASP A 15 -1.49 -27.49 8.99
CA ASP A 15 -1.29 -28.06 10.32
C ASP A 15 -0.50 -27.12 11.24
N ASP A 16 -0.02 -25.98 10.71
CA ASP A 16 0.53 -24.89 11.52
C ASP A 16 -0.57 -24.27 12.40
N TRP A 17 -0.27 -24.14 13.70
CA TRP A 17 -1.24 -23.68 14.69
C TRP A 17 -1.70 -22.25 14.44
N ALA A 18 -0.81 -21.39 13.94
CA ALA A 18 -1.16 -20.01 13.62
C ALA A 18 -2.06 -20.00 12.38
N PHE A 19 -1.78 -20.84 11.39
CA PHE A 19 -2.63 -20.93 10.20
C PHE A 19 -4.08 -21.32 10.53
N LEU A 20 -4.30 -22.35 11.37
CA LEU A 20 -5.65 -22.80 11.74
C LEU A 20 -6.46 -21.76 12.52
N THR A 21 -5.78 -20.82 13.18
CA THR A 21 -6.42 -19.76 13.95
C THR A 21 -7.05 -18.71 13.04
N TRP A 22 -6.46 -18.48 11.86
CA TRP A 22 -6.82 -17.38 10.98
C TRP A 22 -7.44 -17.82 9.64
N TRP A 23 -7.09 -19.02 9.15
CA TRP A 23 -7.50 -19.50 7.83
C TRP A 23 -8.02 -20.94 7.84
N LYS A 24 -8.89 -21.22 6.88
CA LYS A 24 -9.34 -22.57 6.56
C LYS A 24 -8.85 -22.93 5.16
N MET A 25 -7.97 -23.92 5.08
CA MET A 25 -7.49 -24.43 3.80
C MET A 25 -8.68 -24.94 2.97
N PRO A 26 -8.87 -24.50 1.72
CA PRO A 26 -9.90 -25.06 0.85
C PRO A 26 -9.62 -26.55 0.58
N PRO A 27 -10.66 -27.33 0.25
CA PRO A 27 -10.47 -28.74 -0.09
C PRO A 27 -9.71 -28.82 -1.42
N ILE A 28 -8.44 -29.25 -1.36
CA ILE A 28 -7.56 -29.41 -2.53
C ILE A 28 -7.20 -30.89 -2.63
N LYS A 29 -7.41 -31.49 -3.81
CA LYS A 29 -7.01 -32.86 -4.12
C LYS A 29 -5.63 -32.90 -4.77
N GLN A 30 -5.05 -34.09 -4.88
CA GLN A 30 -3.76 -34.25 -5.56
C GLN A 30 -3.86 -33.91 -7.05
N GLU A 31 -4.98 -34.24 -7.70
CA GLU A 31 -5.25 -33.89 -9.11
C GLU A 31 -5.22 -32.37 -9.33
N ASP A 32 -5.71 -31.60 -8.35
CA ASP A 32 -5.69 -30.13 -8.35
C ASP A 32 -4.28 -29.55 -8.14
N LEU A 33 -3.23 -30.35 -8.02
CA LEU A 33 -1.86 -29.88 -7.98
C LEU A 33 -1.09 -30.22 -9.25
N GLU A 34 -1.63 -31.11 -10.09
CA GLU A 34 -0.96 -31.52 -11.34
C GLU A 34 -0.78 -30.34 -12.29
N TYR A 35 -1.75 -29.41 -12.35
CA TYR A 35 -1.63 -28.21 -13.18
C TYR A 35 -0.65 -27.16 -12.61
N LEU A 36 -0.20 -27.33 -11.36
CA LEU A 36 0.84 -26.50 -10.72
C LEU A 36 2.25 -27.11 -10.86
N LYS A 37 2.36 -28.30 -11.45
CA LYS A 37 3.64 -28.97 -11.62
C LYS A 37 4.58 -28.13 -12.49
N GLY A 38 5.82 -27.96 -12.03
CA GLY A 38 6.83 -27.14 -12.71
C GLY A 38 6.54 -25.63 -12.73
N VAL A 39 5.40 -25.16 -12.22
CA VAL A 39 5.01 -23.74 -12.31
C VAL A 39 5.97 -22.83 -11.54
N PHE A 40 6.57 -23.33 -10.46
CA PHE A 40 7.47 -22.57 -9.59
C PHE A 40 8.95 -22.61 -10.00
N VAL A 41 9.31 -23.35 -11.06
CA VAL A 41 10.71 -23.52 -11.49
C VAL A 41 11.34 -22.17 -11.87
N ASP A 42 10.56 -21.32 -12.54
CA ASP A 42 10.94 -19.98 -12.98
C ASP A 42 10.10 -18.91 -12.29
N LEU A 43 9.82 -19.09 -10.99
CA LEU A 43 9.08 -18.09 -10.22
C LEU A 43 9.88 -16.79 -10.13
N GLY A 44 9.45 -15.79 -10.90
CA GLY A 44 9.99 -14.44 -10.83
C GLY A 44 9.31 -13.59 -9.76
N PRO A 45 9.88 -12.43 -9.40
CA PRO A 45 9.26 -11.52 -8.46
C PRO A 45 7.89 -11.07 -8.99
N GLN A 46 6.87 -11.17 -8.13
CA GLN A 46 5.50 -10.74 -8.43
C GLN A 46 4.92 -11.32 -9.73
N ASP A 47 5.23 -12.58 -10.06
CA ASP A 47 4.66 -13.27 -11.23
C ASP A 47 3.12 -13.35 -11.14
N LYS A 48 2.44 -12.39 -11.79
CA LYS A 48 0.97 -12.27 -11.82
C LYS A 48 0.29 -13.50 -12.41
N ARG A 49 0.93 -14.21 -13.34
CA ARG A 49 0.38 -15.44 -13.94
C ARG A 49 0.33 -16.54 -12.88
N ILE A 50 1.37 -16.70 -12.08
CA ILE A 50 1.40 -17.70 -11.00
C ILE A 50 0.44 -17.33 -9.87
N ILE A 51 0.42 -16.06 -9.47
CA ILE A 51 -0.55 -15.55 -8.48
C ILE A 51 -1.99 -15.83 -8.94
N SER A 52 -2.30 -15.55 -10.22
CA SER A 52 -3.63 -15.81 -10.77
C SER A 52 -3.99 -17.29 -10.77
N LYS A 53 -3.08 -18.17 -11.23
CA LYS A 53 -3.30 -19.63 -11.22
C LYS A 53 -3.58 -20.16 -9.82
N LEU A 54 -2.80 -19.72 -8.83
CA LEU A 54 -3.00 -20.12 -7.43
C LEU A 54 -4.30 -19.55 -6.86
N TYR A 55 -4.61 -18.29 -7.15
CA TYR A 55 -5.87 -17.67 -6.73
C TYR A 55 -7.07 -18.37 -7.36
N ASP A 56 -6.96 -18.84 -8.61
CA ASP A 56 -8.04 -19.56 -9.26
C ASP A 56 -8.34 -20.92 -8.64
N LEU A 57 -7.33 -21.59 -8.09
CA LEU A 57 -7.53 -22.81 -7.31
C LEU A 57 -8.10 -22.53 -5.92
N LEU A 58 -7.42 -21.65 -5.18
CA LEU A 58 -7.64 -21.50 -3.75
C LEU A 58 -8.82 -20.58 -3.44
N LYS A 59 -9.13 -19.67 -4.36
CA LYS A 59 -10.11 -18.58 -4.21
C LYS A 59 -9.91 -17.74 -2.94
N ASN A 60 -8.68 -17.74 -2.40
CA ASN A 60 -8.29 -17.00 -1.21
C ASN A 60 -6.84 -16.50 -1.37
N ILE A 61 -6.68 -15.19 -1.52
CA ILE A 61 -5.38 -14.57 -1.81
C ILE A 61 -4.42 -14.59 -0.62
N GLU A 62 -4.92 -14.64 0.62
CA GLU A 62 -4.09 -14.71 1.82
C GLU A 62 -3.39 -16.08 1.90
N ILE A 63 -4.12 -17.16 1.57
CA ILE A 63 -3.52 -18.51 1.47
C ILE A 63 -2.52 -18.58 0.31
N VAL A 64 -2.84 -17.97 -0.84
CA VAL A 64 -1.90 -17.84 -1.97
C VAL A 64 -0.60 -17.17 -1.51
N SER A 65 -0.71 -16.08 -0.74
CA SER A 65 0.44 -15.35 -0.22
C SER A 65 1.30 -16.19 0.72
N CYS A 66 0.69 -17.01 1.58
CA CYS A 66 1.40 -17.96 2.45
C CYS A 66 2.20 -18.98 1.64
N ILE A 67 1.60 -19.56 0.59
CA ILE A 67 2.27 -20.55 -0.26
C ILE A 67 3.45 -19.91 -0.98
N LEU A 68 3.25 -18.75 -1.60
CA LEU A 68 4.30 -18.05 -2.34
C LEU A 68 5.45 -17.63 -1.43
N ARG A 69 5.13 -17.12 -0.22
CA ARG A 69 6.12 -16.82 0.82
C ARG A 69 6.96 -18.05 1.20
N PHE A 70 6.33 -19.20 1.35
CA PHE A 70 7.05 -20.43 1.70
C PHE A 70 8.00 -20.89 0.59
N ILE A 71 7.60 -20.75 -0.67
CA ILE A 71 8.37 -21.18 -1.85
C ILE A 71 9.55 -20.22 -2.12
N ASP A 72 9.28 -18.91 -2.05
CA ASP A 72 10.24 -17.86 -2.36
C ASP A 72 10.11 -16.66 -1.41
N PRO A 73 10.71 -16.75 -0.21
CA PRO A 73 10.69 -15.65 0.75
C PRO A 73 11.46 -14.41 0.28
N GLN A 74 12.27 -14.51 -0.78
CA GLN A 74 13.01 -13.36 -1.29
C GLN A 74 12.09 -12.31 -1.90
N ASN A 75 11.03 -12.77 -2.58
CA ASN A 75 10.18 -11.92 -3.41
C ASN A 75 8.70 -11.87 -2.96
N TYR A 76 8.31 -12.65 -1.95
CA TYR A 76 6.92 -12.73 -1.52
C TYR A 76 6.74 -12.51 -0.02
N GLY A 77 5.65 -11.83 0.35
CA GLY A 77 5.20 -11.54 1.72
C GLY A 77 3.83 -12.14 2.00
N ILE A 78 3.43 -12.28 3.26
CA ILE A 78 2.08 -12.74 3.60
C ILE A 78 1.13 -11.55 3.65
N LEU A 79 0.09 -11.56 2.81
CA LEU A 79 -0.96 -10.55 2.89
C LEU A 79 -1.83 -10.87 4.11
N SER A 80 -1.55 -10.20 5.22
CA SER A 80 -2.29 -10.35 6.47
C SER A 80 -3.01 -9.05 6.83
N PRO A 81 -4.21 -9.11 7.45
CA PRO A 81 -4.96 -7.90 7.81
C PRO A 81 -4.17 -6.86 8.61
N PRO A 82 -3.33 -7.22 9.60
CA PRO A 82 -2.57 -6.22 10.36
C PRO A 82 -1.60 -5.41 9.49
N VAL A 83 -0.88 -6.07 8.58
CA VAL A 83 0.11 -5.41 7.72
C VAL A 83 -0.59 -4.65 6.60
N GLU A 84 -1.65 -5.23 6.03
CA GLU A 84 -2.51 -4.56 5.05
C GLU A 84 -3.03 -3.22 5.60
N ASN A 85 -3.50 -3.20 6.85
CA ASN A 85 -4.02 -2.01 7.50
C ASN A 85 -2.94 -0.96 7.76
N ILE A 86 -1.74 -1.36 8.20
CA ILE A 86 -0.62 -0.43 8.40
C ILE A 86 -0.24 0.29 7.11
N LEU A 87 -0.19 -0.44 5.99
CA LEU A 87 0.17 0.14 4.69
C LEU A 87 -1.04 0.71 3.94
N ASN A 88 -2.25 0.50 4.45
CA ASN A 88 -3.53 0.81 3.83
C ASN A 88 -3.62 0.36 2.36
N VAL A 89 -3.13 -0.85 2.04
CA VAL A 89 -3.00 -1.32 0.65
C VAL A 89 -4.36 -1.43 -0.03
N LYS A 90 -4.46 -0.91 -1.26
CA LYS A 90 -5.67 -0.96 -2.09
C LYS A 90 -5.43 -1.72 -3.39
N GLY A 91 -6.51 -2.17 -4.00
CA GLY A 91 -6.56 -2.76 -5.34
C GLY A 91 -8.00 -3.02 -5.74
N LYS A 92 -8.32 -2.99 -7.04
CA LYS A 92 -9.69 -3.20 -7.53
C LYS A 92 -10.13 -4.64 -7.33
N HIS A 93 -9.17 -5.57 -7.40
CA HIS A 93 -9.38 -6.99 -7.14
C HIS A 93 -8.21 -7.59 -6.33
N GLN A 94 -8.41 -8.78 -5.77
CA GLN A 94 -7.49 -9.42 -4.83
C GLN A 94 -6.05 -9.59 -5.38
N ILE A 95 -5.92 -9.99 -6.66
CA ILE A 95 -4.60 -10.16 -7.31
C ILE A 95 -3.86 -8.81 -7.43
N GLU A 96 -4.56 -7.74 -7.80
CA GLU A 96 -3.97 -6.40 -7.91
C GLU A 96 -3.56 -5.89 -6.53
N LYS A 97 -4.44 -6.01 -5.54
CA LYS A 97 -4.15 -5.65 -4.15
C LYS A 97 -2.89 -6.36 -3.64
N TYR A 98 -2.76 -7.66 -3.90
CA TYR A 98 -1.57 -8.41 -3.50
C TYR A 98 -0.32 -8.00 -4.28
N THR A 99 -0.43 -7.66 -5.56
CA THR A 99 0.71 -7.14 -6.32
C THR A 99 1.17 -5.79 -5.75
N ASN A 100 0.22 -4.87 -5.48
CA ASN A 100 0.52 -3.57 -4.89
C ASN A 100 1.18 -3.72 -3.52
N TYR A 101 0.69 -4.67 -2.72
CA TYR A 101 1.32 -5.03 -1.45
C TYR A 101 2.80 -5.45 -1.62
N LEU A 102 3.11 -6.31 -2.60
CA LEU A 102 4.48 -6.76 -2.83
C LEU A 102 5.40 -5.64 -3.33
N GLU A 103 4.87 -4.68 -4.10
CA GLU A 103 5.61 -3.46 -4.48
C GLU A 103 5.90 -2.59 -3.26
N ASP A 104 4.93 -2.39 -2.37
CA ASP A 104 5.15 -1.63 -1.12
C ASP A 104 6.22 -2.30 -0.24
N LEU A 105 6.19 -3.63 -0.11
CA LEU A 105 7.22 -4.36 0.64
C LEU A 105 8.59 -4.27 -0.02
N LYS A 106 8.65 -4.26 -1.35
CA LYS A 106 9.90 -4.12 -2.10
C LYS A 106 10.51 -2.73 -1.88
N GLU A 107 9.71 -1.67 -1.92
CA GLU A 107 10.16 -0.32 -1.58
C GLU A 107 10.76 -0.27 -0.17
N LEU A 108 10.07 -0.85 0.81
CA LEU A 108 10.55 -0.90 2.20
C LEU A 108 11.80 -1.78 2.37
N LYS A 109 11.90 -2.86 1.60
CA LYS A 109 13.09 -3.71 1.55
C LYS A 109 14.32 -2.88 1.15
N GLU A 110 14.18 -2.08 0.10
CA GLU A 110 15.25 -1.22 -0.42
C GLU A 110 15.57 -0.08 0.57
N GLU A 111 14.56 0.62 1.09
CA GLU A 111 14.73 1.74 2.02
C GLU A 111 15.42 1.34 3.34
N TYR A 112 15.09 0.16 3.88
CA TYR A 112 15.66 -0.34 5.14
C TYR A 112 16.78 -1.38 4.95
N ASN A 113 17.20 -1.66 3.71
CA ASN A 113 18.22 -2.65 3.38
C ASN A 113 17.95 -4.06 3.94
N PHE A 114 16.69 -4.51 3.91
CA PHE A 114 16.38 -5.90 4.21
C PHE A 114 16.85 -6.82 3.09
N GLU A 115 17.32 -8.02 3.46
CA GLU A 115 17.76 -9.01 2.47
C GLU A 115 16.56 -9.56 1.66
N ARG A 116 15.42 -9.75 2.32
CA ARG A 116 14.25 -10.45 1.78
C ARG A 116 12.98 -9.63 1.98
N ILE A 117 12.05 -9.69 1.03
CA ILE A 117 10.67 -9.18 1.24
C ILE A 117 10.05 -9.84 2.47
N ALA A 118 10.47 -11.07 2.74
CA ALA A 118 10.06 -11.79 3.90
C ALA A 118 10.28 -11.08 5.25
N ASP A 119 11.48 -10.53 5.42
CA ASP A 119 11.87 -9.92 6.69
C ASP A 119 11.13 -8.60 6.91
N VAL A 120 10.84 -7.87 5.81
CA VAL A 120 10.02 -6.66 5.83
C VAL A 120 8.61 -6.95 6.32
N ASP A 121 7.94 -7.94 5.74
CA ASP A 121 6.58 -8.37 6.12
C ASP A 121 6.53 -8.77 7.61
N MET A 122 7.53 -9.52 8.09
CA MET A 122 7.62 -9.90 9.50
C MET A 122 7.85 -8.69 10.43
N ALA A 123 8.69 -7.74 10.03
CA ALA A 123 8.94 -6.52 10.79
C ALA A 123 7.69 -5.65 10.87
N LEU A 124 6.96 -5.49 9.76
CA LEU A 124 5.68 -4.77 9.74
C LEU A 124 4.62 -5.47 10.58
N TRP A 125 4.57 -6.80 10.54
CA TRP A 125 3.66 -7.56 11.38
C TRP A 125 3.97 -7.35 12.86
N ALA A 126 5.24 -7.39 13.26
CA ALA A 126 5.67 -7.08 14.64
C ALA A 126 5.31 -5.65 15.03
N LEU A 127 5.52 -4.67 14.15
CA LEU A 127 5.12 -3.28 14.35
C LEU A 127 3.59 -3.16 14.55
N ALA A 128 2.79 -3.86 13.73
CA ALA A 128 1.33 -3.89 13.88
C ALA A 128 0.91 -4.43 15.25
N ASN A 129 1.58 -5.47 15.75
CA ASN A 129 1.31 -5.98 17.09
C ASN A 129 1.65 -4.91 18.15
N ILE A 130 2.82 -4.27 18.08
CA ILE A 130 3.19 -3.20 19.01
C ILE A 130 2.15 -2.07 18.98
N MET A 131 1.66 -1.71 17.80
CA MET A 131 0.64 -0.66 17.63
C MET A 131 -0.77 -1.04 18.09
N ASN A 132 -1.11 -2.33 18.12
CA ASN A 132 -2.46 -2.79 18.46
C ASN A 132 -2.61 -3.21 19.91
N TYR A 133 -1.54 -3.71 20.56
CA TYR A 133 -1.59 -4.19 21.95
C TYR A 133 -0.99 -3.17 22.92
N SER A 134 -1.83 -2.64 23.82
CA SER A 134 -1.44 -1.62 24.80
C SER A 134 -0.26 -2.04 25.69
N GLU A 135 -0.21 -3.32 26.02
CA GLU A 135 0.81 -3.96 26.83
C GLU A 135 2.17 -3.86 26.15
N LEU A 136 2.20 -4.00 24.82
CA LEU A 136 3.42 -3.88 24.02
C LEU A 136 3.84 -2.41 23.85
N LYS A 137 2.89 -1.47 23.66
CA LYS A 137 3.20 -0.03 23.56
C LYS A 137 3.97 0.49 24.76
N HIS A 138 3.57 0.06 25.96
CA HIS A 138 4.15 0.52 27.21
C HIS A 138 5.28 -0.38 27.73
N HIS A 139 5.58 -1.47 27.02
CA HIS A 139 6.68 -2.35 27.41
C HIS A 139 8.04 -1.66 27.19
N PRO A 140 8.97 -1.69 28.16
CA PRO A 140 10.26 -0.99 28.06
C PRO A 140 11.07 -1.33 26.80
N THR A 141 10.95 -2.55 26.31
CA THR A 141 11.65 -3.01 25.09
C THR A 141 11.10 -2.41 23.80
N TYR A 142 9.80 -2.12 23.73
CA TYR A 142 9.12 -1.75 22.48
C TYR A 142 8.62 -0.29 22.46
N SER A 143 8.57 0.37 23.61
CA SER A 143 8.08 1.74 23.73
C SER A 143 8.90 2.74 22.91
N SER A 144 10.21 2.52 22.77
CA SER A 144 11.07 3.32 21.90
C SER A 144 10.67 3.18 20.42
N ILE A 145 10.44 1.95 19.94
CA ILE A 145 10.01 1.66 18.57
C ILE A 145 8.65 2.32 18.30
N TYR A 146 7.70 2.20 19.23
CA TYR A 146 6.40 2.84 19.11
C TYR A 146 6.52 4.37 19.02
N ASN A 147 7.27 4.98 19.94
CA ASN A 147 7.44 6.44 19.98
C ASN A 147 8.16 6.95 18.73
N GLU A 148 9.21 6.26 18.27
CA GLU A 148 9.93 6.61 17.05
C GLU A 148 9.01 6.53 15.83
N TYR A 149 8.27 5.42 15.69
CA TYR A 149 7.29 5.28 14.61
C TYR A 149 6.24 6.40 14.65
N GLU A 150 5.68 6.69 15.83
CA GLU A 150 4.57 7.63 16.00
C GLU A 150 5.00 9.09 15.78
N GLN A 151 6.18 9.48 16.26
CA GLN A 151 6.61 10.88 16.29
C GLN A 151 7.43 11.29 15.07
N THR A 152 7.86 10.35 14.23
CA THR A 152 8.66 10.65 13.04
C THR A 152 7.87 10.42 11.75
N ALA A 153 8.27 11.15 10.70
CA ALA A 153 7.97 10.75 9.34
C ALA A 153 8.88 9.56 8.99
N ASN A 154 8.28 8.50 8.44
CA ASN A 154 9.01 7.28 8.08
C ASN A 154 8.47 6.68 6.78
N PRO A 155 9.26 5.83 6.09
CA PRO A 155 8.84 5.16 4.86
C PRO A 155 7.48 4.45 4.94
N VAL A 156 7.15 3.81 6.07
CA VAL A 156 5.87 3.10 6.25
C VAL A 156 4.69 4.09 6.20
N LYS A 157 4.77 5.20 6.94
CA LYS A 157 3.75 6.26 6.90
C LYS A 157 3.64 6.93 5.53
N LYS A 158 4.76 7.08 4.82
CA LYS A 158 4.78 7.63 3.45
C LYS A 158 3.99 6.74 2.50
N ILE A 159 4.20 5.42 2.56
CA ILE A 159 3.44 4.44 1.77
C ILE A 159 1.97 4.44 2.17
N MET A 160 1.67 4.37 3.48
CA MET A 160 0.30 4.44 4.00
C MET A 160 -0.43 5.69 3.47
N ALA A 161 0.19 6.86 3.56
CA ALA A 161 -0.37 8.10 3.04
C ALA A 161 -0.57 8.04 1.52
N ARG A 162 0.41 7.56 0.75
CA ARG A 162 0.29 7.38 -0.71
C ARG A 162 -0.92 6.52 -1.07
N ASN A 163 -1.03 5.34 -0.46
CA ASN A 163 -2.11 4.39 -0.73
C ASN A 163 -3.47 4.93 -0.31
N SER A 164 -3.53 5.69 0.79
CA SER A 164 -4.75 6.35 1.27
C SER A 164 -5.24 7.44 0.32
N LEU A 165 -4.30 8.17 -0.29
CA LEU A 165 -4.61 9.32 -1.14
C LEU A 165 -4.86 8.95 -2.60
N GLU A 166 -4.48 7.75 -3.05
CA GLU A 166 -4.58 7.35 -4.46
C GLU A 166 -6.03 7.42 -4.98
N GLN A 167 -7.00 6.89 -4.23
CA GLN A 167 -8.43 6.98 -4.60
C GLN A 167 -8.98 8.40 -4.41
N ILE A 168 -8.44 9.15 -3.44
CA ILE A 168 -8.86 10.53 -3.18
C ILE A 168 -8.44 11.47 -4.33
N LYS A 169 -7.39 11.15 -5.09
CA LYS A 169 -6.98 11.98 -6.23
C LYS A 169 -8.00 11.98 -7.38
N GLU A 170 -8.82 10.95 -7.52
CA GLU A 170 -9.73 10.78 -8.65
C GLU A 170 -11.13 11.40 -8.43
N GLU A 171 -11.53 11.67 -7.19
CA GLU A 171 -12.87 12.21 -6.90
C GLU A 171 -12.88 13.74 -6.83
N LYS A 172 -13.96 14.36 -7.33
CA LYS A 172 -14.12 15.82 -7.44
C LYS A 172 -13.97 16.51 -6.08
N PRO A 173 -12.96 17.37 -5.88
CA PRO A 173 -12.42 17.60 -4.55
C PRO A 173 -13.22 18.54 -3.62
N LEU A 174 -14.28 19.22 -4.09
CA LEU A 174 -14.98 20.21 -3.27
C LEU A 174 -15.80 19.59 -2.12
N TYR A 175 -16.52 18.49 -2.36
CA TYR A 175 -17.32 17.83 -1.31
C TYR A 175 -16.43 17.24 -0.20
N LYS A 176 -15.14 17.03 -0.46
CA LYS A 176 -14.20 16.51 0.54
C LYS A 176 -13.90 17.52 1.63
N ALA A 177 -13.77 18.79 1.26
CA ALA A 177 -13.62 19.85 2.25
C ALA A 177 -14.83 19.88 3.20
N GLU A 178 -16.04 19.64 2.68
CA GLU A 178 -17.25 19.55 3.50
C GLU A 178 -17.21 18.36 4.46
N LEU A 179 -16.73 17.18 4.03
CA LEU A 179 -16.59 16.00 4.89
C LEU A 179 -15.64 16.23 6.09
N PHE A 180 -14.60 17.04 5.90
CA PHE A 180 -13.64 17.36 6.96
C PHE A 180 -14.03 18.60 7.77
N PHE A 181 -15.03 19.38 7.35
CA PHE A 181 -15.32 20.68 7.96
C PHE A 181 -15.62 20.58 9.46
N ASP A 182 -16.40 19.58 9.85
CA ASP A 182 -16.82 19.40 11.25
C ASP A 182 -15.76 18.70 12.12
N SER A 183 -14.84 17.93 11.52
CA SER A 183 -13.86 17.11 12.24
C SER A 183 -12.46 17.70 12.27
N ASP A 184 -12.03 18.34 11.18
CA ASP A 184 -10.75 19.00 11.02
C ASP A 184 -10.87 20.15 9.99
N PHE A 185 -11.27 21.32 10.50
CA PHE A 185 -11.45 22.52 9.69
C PHE A 185 -10.16 23.00 9.00
N VAL A 186 -8.97 22.65 9.52
CA VAL A 186 -7.69 23.03 8.91
C VAL A 186 -7.47 22.21 7.64
N THR A 187 -7.65 20.90 7.72
CA THR A 187 -7.58 20.01 6.56
C THR A 187 -8.66 20.36 5.52
N ALA A 188 -9.88 20.65 5.97
CA ALA A 188 -10.96 21.13 5.10
C ALA A 188 -10.55 22.39 4.31
N GLY A 189 -9.97 23.39 5.00
CA GLY A 189 -9.49 24.62 4.39
C GLY A 189 -8.36 24.40 3.37
N LEU A 190 -7.41 23.51 3.67
CA LEU A 190 -6.32 23.15 2.76
C LEU A 190 -6.84 22.49 1.48
N ILE A 191 -7.80 21.56 1.61
CA ILE A 191 -8.44 20.90 0.47
C ILE A 191 -9.18 21.93 -0.38
N ALA A 192 -10.08 22.73 0.22
CA ALA A 192 -10.84 23.76 -0.48
C ALA A 192 -9.94 24.77 -1.22
N GLY A 193 -8.88 25.24 -0.56
CA GLY A 193 -7.89 26.14 -1.16
C GLY A 193 -7.19 25.52 -2.36
N ARG A 194 -6.86 24.22 -2.30
CA ARG A 194 -6.25 23.51 -3.44
C ARG A 194 -7.24 23.35 -4.61
N VAL A 195 -8.51 23.08 -4.34
CA VAL A 195 -9.54 23.03 -5.40
C VAL A 195 -9.67 24.36 -6.11
N LEU A 196 -9.73 25.45 -5.35
CA LEU A 196 -9.80 26.80 -5.90
C LEU A 196 -8.58 27.12 -6.76
N ASP A 197 -7.36 26.78 -6.32
CA ASP A 197 -6.14 26.95 -7.10
C ASP A 197 -6.18 26.18 -8.43
N LEU A 198 -6.68 24.93 -8.44
CA LEU A 198 -6.84 24.14 -9.66
C LEU A 198 -7.90 24.73 -10.59
N PHE A 199 -9.05 25.14 -10.06
CA PHE A 199 -10.12 25.77 -10.83
C PHE A 199 -9.65 27.08 -11.49
N VAL A 200 -8.93 27.93 -10.76
CA VAL A 200 -8.33 29.15 -11.32
C VAL A 200 -7.32 28.81 -12.42
N LYS A 201 -6.51 27.76 -12.24
CA LYS A 201 -5.55 27.31 -13.25
C LYS A 201 -6.21 26.82 -14.53
N GLU A 202 -7.31 26.08 -14.43
CA GLU A 202 -8.12 25.63 -15.56
C GLU A 202 -8.71 26.83 -16.32
N LEU A 203 -9.31 27.79 -15.60
CA LEU A 203 -9.82 29.02 -16.21
C LEU A 203 -8.73 29.83 -16.93
N CYS A 204 -7.53 29.92 -16.35
CA CYS A 204 -6.42 30.59 -17.04
C CYS A 204 -6.04 29.86 -18.33
N ASP A 205 -5.99 28.54 -18.34
CA ASP A 205 -5.65 27.74 -19.52
C ASP A 205 -6.73 27.88 -20.61
N GLU A 206 -8.01 27.80 -20.24
CA GLU A 206 -9.16 27.98 -21.16
C GLU A 206 -9.18 29.36 -21.82
N ASN A 207 -8.75 30.39 -21.09
CA ASN A 207 -8.75 31.79 -21.57
C ASN A 207 -7.38 32.24 -22.11
N GLY A 208 -6.42 31.33 -22.29
CA GLY A 208 -5.09 31.65 -22.83
C GLY A 208 -4.26 32.60 -21.96
N ILE A 209 -4.59 32.72 -20.67
CA ILE A 209 -3.90 33.60 -19.72
C ILE A 209 -2.60 32.92 -19.29
N LYS A 210 -1.46 33.56 -19.60
CA LYS A 210 -0.14 33.06 -19.18
C LYS A 210 -0.01 33.08 -17.66
N ARG A 211 0.12 31.89 -17.07
CA ARG A 211 0.40 31.70 -15.64
C ARG A 211 1.87 32.01 -15.32
N ILE A 212 2.10 32.70 -14.21
CA ILE A 212 3.45 32.91 -13.68
C ILE A 212 3.67 31.89 -12.58
N GLU A 213 4.41 30.82 -12.86
CA GLU A 213 4.82 29.88 -11.82
C GLU A 213 6.02 30.41 -11.05
N ARG A 214 5.94 30.36 -9.71
CA ARG A 214 7.08 30.64 -8.84
C ARG A 214 8.13 29.54 -9.03
N THR A 215 9.12 29.80 -9.85
CA THR A 215 10.36 29.00 -9.83
C THR A 215 11.29 29.56 -8.75
N LYS A 216 12.11 28.69 -8.13
CA LYS A 216 13.06 29.06 -7.06
C LYS A 216 14.12 30.11 -7.46
N LYS A 217 14.10 30.63 -8.70
CA LYS A 217 15.01 31.66 -9.20
C LYS A 217 14.29 33.00 -9.38
N LYS A 218 14.53 33.87 -8.38
CA LYS A 218 14.59 35.35 -8.33
C LYS A 218 13.69 36.23 -9.24
N ASP A 219 13.17 37.26 -8.56
CA ASP A 219 12.52 38.51 -8.98
C ASP A 219 11.21 38.43 -9.76
N TYR A 220 10.12 38.72 -9.06
CA TYR A 220 8.80 38.93 -9.66
C TYR A 220 8.22 40.30 -9.27
N ARG A 221 7.69 40.98 -10.29
CA ARG A 221 6.80 42.15 -10.18
C ARG A 221 5.36 41.63 -10.21
N TYR A 222 4.57 42.04 -9.22
CA TYR A 222 3.14 41.69 -9.14
C TYR A 222 2.34 42.58 -10.09
N LEU A 223 1.46 41.97 -10.91
CA LEU A 223 0.42 42.70 -11.62
C LEU A 223 -0.79 42.85 -10.69
N SER A 224 -1.35 44.05 -10.66
CA SER A 224 -2.52 44.39 -9.86
C SER A 224 -3.80 43.78 -10.46
N ILE A 225 -4.83 43.56 -9.63
CA ILE A 225 -6.13 43.03 -10.07
C ILE A 225 -6.73 43.81 -11.26
N PRO A 226 -6.62 45.15 -11.36
CA PRO A 226 -7.06 45.90 -12.54
C PRO A 226 -6.30 45.54 -13.82
N GLU A 227 -4.98 45.33 -13.74
CA GLU A 227 -4.15 44.96 -14.91
C GLU A 227 -4.46 43.55 -15.42
N LEU A 228 -4.95 42.67 -14.55
CA LEU A 228 -5.45 41.34 -14.94
C LEU A 228 -6.82 41.44 -15.63
N ALA A 229 -7.69 42.32 -15.17
CA ALA A 229 -9.02 42.53 -15.74
C ALA A 229 -8.96 43.13 -17.16
N GLU A 230 -8.01 44.02 -17.44
CA GLU A 230 -7.82 44.60 -18.78
C GLU A 230 -7.31 43.60 -19.83
N LYS A 231 -6.58 42.56 -19.41
CA LYS A 231 -6.00 41.57 -20.33
C LYS A 231 -6.91 40.37 -20.62
N ALA A 232 -8.01 40.24 -19.90
CA ALA A 232 -8.97 39.15 -20.05
C ALA A 232 -10.16 39.54 -20.97
N ASN A 233 -10.19 40.78 -21.46
CA ASN A 233 -11.10 41.27 -22.52
C ASN A 233 -10.35 41.38 -23.85
#